data_AF-A0A8J7F945-F1
#
_entry.id   AF-A0A8J7F945-F1
#
_cell.length_a   1.000
_cell.length_b   1.000
_cell.length_c   1.000
_cell.angle_alpha   90.00
_cell.angle_beta   90.00
_cell.angle_gamma   90.00
#
_symmetry.space_group_name_H-M   'P 1'
#
loop_
_entity.id
_entity.type
_entity.pdbx_description
1 polymer ?
#
loop_
_entity_poly.entity_id
_entity_poly.type
_entity_poly.pdbx_seq_one_letter_code
_entity_poly.pdbx_strand_id
1 'polypeptide(L)'
;MSIEPQAFMSTLEKRVCLTAEDKMLLKSETDWGKEIAPEMAEHFYAYLGRDEEMNAILTATDGRMHRLRETFIEWFHEMFTGMDDWGKDYAERRWKIGLVHVRIGIGPQHVVPAMATVIREAGYRAKKDGKSEEIKEAMSRICMIDLAFIEQAYVEVSSQAVLRETGWSEGLFRRLIATGANSM
;
A
#
# COMPACT_ATOMS: atom_id res chain seq x y z
N MET A 1 -5.00 -0.98 21.06
CA MET A 1 -3.60 -0.49 21.01
C MET A 1 -3.21 -0.28 19.57
N SER A 2 -2.40 0.73 19.27
CA SER A 2 -1.89 0.89 17.91
C SER A 2 -0.87 -0.17 17.55
N ILE A 3 -0.88 -0.63 16.31
CA ILE A 3 0.18 -1.53 15.83
C ILE A 3 1.54 -0.89 16.04
N GLU A 4 2.54 -1.72 16.32
CA GLU A 4 3.93 -1.32 16.23
C GLU A 4 4.38 -1.64 14.78
N PRO A 5 4.65 -0.62 13.93
CA PRO A 5 4.87 -0.83 12.50
C PRO A 5 5.99 -1.81 12.18
N GLN A 6 7.11 -1.80 12.93
CA GLN A 6 8.23 -2.69 12.66
C GLN A 6 7.86 -4.16 12.92
N ALA A 7 7.21 -4.46 14.04
CA ALA A 7 6.73 -5.80 14.37
C ALA A 7 5.68 -6.27 13.37
N PHE A 8 4.82 -5.37 12.87
CA PHE A 8 3.87 -5.69 11.82
C PHE A 8 4.58 -6.03 10.50
N MET A 9 5.56 -5.23 10.09
CA MET A 9 6.40 -5.49 8.92
C MET A 9 7.06 -6.88 9.00
N SER A 10 7.76 -7.19 10.09
CA SER A 10 8.39 -8.50 10.28
C SER A 10 7.40 -9.67 10.31
N THR A 11 6.15 -9.43 10.70
CA THR A 11 5.08 -10.43 10.64
C THR A 11 4.63 -10.64 9.20
N LEU A 12 4.46 -9.57 8.43
CA LEU A 12 4.02 -9.63 7.04
C LEU A 12 5.08 -10.25 6.14
N GLU A 13 6.36 -9.91 6.30
CA GLU A 13 7.47 -10.54 5.56
C GLU A 13 7.44 -12.06 5.64
N LYS A 14 7.19 -12.61 6.83
CA LYS A 14 7.05 -14.06 7.04
C LYS A 14 5.80 -14.64 6.38
N ARG A 15 4.69 -13.89 6.34
CA ARG A 15 3.42 -14.35 5.77
C ARG A 15 3.42 -14.34 4.24
N VAL A 16 4.04 -13.33 3.64
CA VAL A 16 4.15 -13.21 2.17
C VAL A 16 5.41 -13.86 1.61
N CYS A 17 6.27 -14.40 2.49
CA CYS A 17 7.56 -14.98 2.16
C CYS A 17 8.50 -14.01 1.42
N LEU A 18 8.58 -12.75 1.86
CA LEU A 18 9.59 -11.81 1.37
C LEU A 18 10.95 -12.16 1.97
N THR A 19 11.85 -12.73 1.17
CA THR A 19 13.15 -13.24 1.63
C THR A 19 14.28 -12.22 1.48
N ALA A 20 15.45 -12.57 2.01
CA ALA A 20 16.65 -11.76 1.79
C ALA A 20 17.05 -11.71 0.31
N GLU A 21 16.86 -12.81 -0.43
CA GLU A 21 17.10 -12.87 -1.88
C GLU A 21 16.17 -11.93 -2.64
N ASP A 22 14.88 -11.87 -2.28
CA ASP A 22 13.94 -10.91 -2.90
C ASP A 22 14.39 -9.46 -2.67
N LYS A 23 14.78 -9.13 -1.44
CA LYS A 23 15.28 -7.80 -1.07
C LYS A 23 16.56 -7.44 -1.82
N MET A 24 17.48 -8.39 -1.96
CA MET A 24 18.70 -8.23 -2.75
C MET A 24 18.39 -8.02 -4.23
N LEU A 25 17.44 -8.78 -4.78
CA LEU A 25 16.99 -8.63 -6.16
C LEU A 25 16.37 -7.25 -6.40
N LEU A 26 15.43 -6.82 -5.54
CA LEU A 26 14.84 -5.49 -5.57
C LEU A 26 15.92 -4.39 -5.53
N LYS A 27 16.89 -4.49 -4.63
CA LYS A 27 18.03 -3.55 -4.54
C LYS A 27 18.86 -3.52 -5.83
N SER A 28 19.15 -4.68 -6.41
CA SER A 28 19.93 -4.76 -7.65
C SER A 28 19.22 -4.11 -8.84
N GLU A 29 17.89 -4.01 -8.78
CA GLU A 29 17.04 -3.44 -9.82
C GLU A 29 16.58 -2.00 -9.51
N THR A 30 17.25 -1.30 -8.58
CA THR A 30 16.88 0.07 -8.19
C THR A 30 16.84 1.04 -9.36
N ASP A 31 17.86 1.03 -10.23
CA ASP A 31 17.92 1.95 -11.37
C ASP A 31 16.78 1.67 -12.36
N TRP A 32 16.45 0.40 -12.59
CA TRP A 32 15.32 0.01 -13.42
C TRP A 32 13.98 0.42 -12.78
N GLY A 33 13.81 0.18 -11.48
CA GLY A 33 12.62 0.61 -10.74
C GLY A 33 12.41 2.12 -10.80
N LYS A 34 13.49 2.90 -10.71
CA LYS A 34 13.47 4.36 -10.88
C LYS A 34 13.11 4.79 -12.30
N GLU A 35 13.63 4.11 -13.31
CA GLU A 35 13.34 4.39 -14.73
C GLU A 35 11.84 4.22 -15.03
N ILE A 36 11.22 3.14 -14.55
CA ILE A 36 9.82 2.83 -14.88
C ILE A 36 8.79 3.53 -13.99
N ALA A 37 9.21 4.09 -12.85
CA ALA A 37 8.29 4.69 -11.86
C ALA A 37 7.35 5.75 -12.46
N PRO A 38 7.79 6.66 -13.36
CA PRO A 38 6.88 7.63 -13.99
C PRO A 38 5.82 6.96 -14.88
N GLU A 39 6.18 5.91 -15.62
CA GLU A 39 5.23 5.14 -16.44
C GLU A 39 4.19 4.44 -15.55
N MET A 40 4.61 3.88 -14.42
CA MET A 40 3.71 3.24 -13.45
C MET A 40 2.75 4.24 -12.81
N ALA A 41 3.20 5.47 -12.55
CA ALA A 41 2.33 6.55 -12.10
C ALA A 41 1.23 6.86 -13.13
N GLU A 42 1.56 6.87 -14.43
CA GLU A 42 0.57 7.08 -15.48
C GLU A 42 -0.49 6.01 -15.48
N HIS A 43 -0.09 4.74 -15.43
CA HIS A 43 -1.03 3.63 -15.40
C HIS A 43 -1.93 3.67 -14.16
N PHE A 44 -1.36 3.99 -13.00
CA PHE A 44 -2.09 4.11 -11.74
C PHE A 44 -3.14 5.23 -11.79
N TYR A 45 -2.75 6.44 -12.17
CA TYR A 45 -3.69 7.57 -12.21
C TYR A 45 -4.66 7.50 -13.38
N ALA A 46 -4.28 6.91 -14.52
CA ALA A 46 -5.19 6.65 -15.62
C ALA A 46 -6.22 5.55 -15.30
N TYR A 47 -5.89 4.62 -14.39
CA TYR A 47 -6.86 3.66 -13.86
C TYR A 47 -7.85 4.37 -12.91
N LEU A 48 -7.33 5.08 -11.90
CA LEU A 48 -8.16 5.77 -10.91
C LEU A 48 -9.05 6.86 -11.53
N GLY A 49 -8.56 7.59 -12.53
CA GLY A 49 -9.33 8.66 -13.18
C GLY A 49 -10.56 8.19 -13.98
N ARG A 50 -10.76 6.87 -14.13
CA ARG A 50 -11.97 6.30 -14.77
C ARG A 50 -13.16 6.24 -13.83
N ASP A 51 -12.89 6.25 -12.54
CA ASP A 51 -13.91 6.24 -11.50
C ASP A 51 -14.24 7.69 -11.09
N GLU A 52 -15.53 8.03 -11.03
CA GLU A 52 -15.99 9.40 -10.78
C GLU A 52 -15.60 9.88 -9.37
N GLU A 53 -15.72 9.02 -8.36
CA GLU A 53 -15.37 9.31 -6.98
C GLU A 53 -13.87 9.59 -6.87
N MET A 54 -13.04 8.72 -7.45
CA MET A 54 -11.60 8.90 -7.43
C MET A 54 -11.17 10.12 -8.23
N ASN A 55 -11.74 10.36 -9.41
CA ASN A 55 -11.41 11.52 -10.22
C ASN A 55 -11.73 12.84 -9.50
N ALA A 56 -12.84 12.90 -8.75
CA ALA A 56 -13.17 14.06 -7.91
C ALA A 56 -12.10 14.31 -6.82
N ILE A 57 -11.63 13.25 -6.15
CA ILE A 57 -10.55 13.36 -5.15
C ILE A 57 -9.23 13.83 -5.78
N LEU A 58 -8.89 13.25 -6.94
CA LEU A 58 -7.66 13.53 -7.69
C LEU A 58 -7.58 14.98 -8.16
N THR A 59 -8.71 15.53 -8.60
CA THR A 59 -8.83 16.89 -9.19
C THR A 59 -9.31 17.96 -8.20
N ALA A 60 -9.52 17.60 -6.92
CA ALA A 60 -10.09 18.49 -5.92
C ALA A 60 -9.35 19.82 -5.70
N THR A 61 -8.03 19.88 -6.00
CA THR A 61 -7.24 21.10 -5.87
C THR A 61 -6.20 21.24 -6.97
N ASP A 62 -5.91 22.49 -7.36
CA ASP A 62 -4.92 22.80 -8.39
C ASP A 62 -3.53 22.26 -8.01
N GLY A 63 -2.86 21.67 -9.00
CA GLY A 63 -1.55 21.05 -8.85
C GLY A 63 -1.53 19.79 -7.98
N ARG A 64 -2.68 19.30 -7.47
CA ARG A 64 -2.74 18.07 -6.67
C ARG A 64 -2.24 16.87 -7.46
N MET A 65 -2.66 16.73 -8.71
CA MET A 65 -2.24 15.64 -9.57
C MET A 65 -0.73 15.57 -9.77
N HIS A 66 -0.07 16.71 -9.91
CA HIS A 66 1.39 16.76 -10.02
C HIS A 66 2.06 16.22 -8.74
N ARG A 67 1.67 16.74 -7.57
CA ARG A 67 2.21 16.31 -6.28
C ARG A 67 1.93 14.83 -5.98
N LEU A 68 0.75 14.35 -6.36
CA LEU A 68 0.36 12.96 -6.24
C LEU A 68 1.27 12.05 -7.08
N ARG A 69 1.54 12.44 -8.34
CA ARG A 69 2.48 11.71 -9.21
C ARG A 69 3.88 11.64 -8.62
N GLU A 70 4.40 12.75 -8.09
CA GLU A 70 5.71 12.76 -7.43
C GLU A 70 5.73 11.83 -6.21
N THR A 71 4.67 11.86 -5.40
CA THR A 71 4.53 11.00 -4.22
C THR A 71 4.48 9.52 -4.62
N PHE A 72 3.75 9.19 -5.70
CA PHE A 72 3.69 7.82 -6.22
C PHE A 72 5.06 7.36 -6.72
N ILE A 73 5.76 8.20 -7.49
CA ILE A 73 7.10 7.86 -8.02
C ILE A 73 8.07 7.57 -6.88
N GLU A 74 8.04 8.38 -5.82
CA GLU A 74 8.86 8.14 -4.63
C GLU A 74 8.47 6.83 -3.94
N TRP A 75 7.19 6.61 -3.66
CA TRP A 75 6.69 5.37 -3.05
C TRP A 75 7.09 4.12 -3.84
N PHE A 76 6.97 4.18 -5.17
CA PHE A 76 7.31 3.08 -6.05
C PHE A 76 8.80 2.78 -6.02
N HIS A 77 9.63 3.81 -6.10
CA HIS A 77 11.09 3.68 -6.03
C HIS A 77 11.55 3.13 -4.66
N GLU A 78 10.87 3.49 -3.58
CA GLU A 78 11.18 2.95 -2.25
C GLU A 78 10.98 1.44 -2.14
N MET A 79 10.11 0.83 -2.95
CA MET A 79 9.99 -0.62 -3.01
C MET A 79 11.29 -1.31 -3.42
N PHE A 80 12.16 -0.63 -4.17
CA PHE A 80 13.45 -1.15 -4.63
C PHE A 80 14.59 -0.81 -3.69
N THR A 81 14.59 0.41 -3.15
CA THR A 81 15.67 0.85 -2.25
C THR A 81 15.53 0.24 -0.85
N GLY A 82 14.29 -0.02 -0.42
CA GLY A 82 13.97 -0.44 0.93
C GLY A 82 14.23 0.63 2.00
N MET A 83 14.66 1.84 1.61
CA MET A 83 15.12 2.90 2.53
C MET A 83 16.20 2.41 3.51
N ASP A 84 15.80 1.98 4.71
CA ASP A 84 16.61 1.42 5.80
C ASP A 84 16.57 -0.12 5.81
N ASP A 85 16.65 -0.74 4.63
CA ASP A 85 16.56 -2.18 4.42
C ASP A 85 15.21 -2.81 4.84
N TRP A 86 14.11 -2.13 4.48
CA TRP A 86 12.74 -2.50 4.85
C TRP A 86 12.57 -2.57 6.37
N GLY A 87 13.30 -1.72 7.07
CA GLY A 87 13.35 -1.62 8.51
C GLY A 87 12.27 -0.69 9.06
N LYS A 88 12.64 -0.02 10.15
CA LYS A 88 11.73 0.77 10.97
C LYS A 88 11.19 1.96 10.21
N ASP A 89 12.05 2.68 9.51
CA ASP A 89 11.67 3.90 8.80
C ASP A 89 10.78 3.57 7.61
N TYR A 90 11.07 2.48 6.90
CA TYR A 90 10.19 1.94 5.86
C TYR A 90 8.79 1.60 6.42
N ALA A 91 8.74 0.82 7.50
CA ALA A 91 7.48 0.41 8.12
C ALA A 91 6.66 1.59 8.64
N GLU A 92 7.29 2.58 9.27
CA GLU A 92 6.64 3.82 9.70
C GLU A 92 6.09 4.61 8.51
N ARG A 93 6.80 4.63 7.38
CA ARG A 93 6.34 5.29 6.16
C ARG A 93 5.12 4.58 5.57
N ARG A 94 5.11 3.24 5.53
CA ARG A 94 3.94 2.47 5.07
C ARG A 94 2.72 2.66 5.97
N TRP A 95 2.92 2.74 7.28
CA TRP A 95 1.86 3.11 8.21
C TRP A 95 1.28 4.51 7.96
N LYS A 96 2.14 5.52 7.77
CA LYS A 96 1.71 6.90 7.45
C LYS A 96 0.90 6.95 6.14
N ILE A 97 1.30 6.19 5.13
CA ILE A 97 0.54 6.06 3.87
C ILE A 97 -0.85 5.50 4.14
N GLY A 98 -0.98 4.43 4.93
CA GLY A 98 -2.27 3.88 5.34
C GLY A 98 -3.17 4.92 6.02
N LEU A 99 -2.64 5.67 7.00
CA LEU A 99 -3.38 6.72 7.70
C LEU A 99 -3.89 7.83 6.76
N VAL A 100 -3.13 8.17 5.71
CA VAL A 100 -3.55 9.16 4.71
C VAL A 100 -4.73 8.64 3.89
N HIS A 101 -4.72 7.37 3.49
CA HIS A 101 -5.84 6.76 2.75
C HIS A 101 -7.13 6.79 3.57
N VAL A 102 -7.05 6.40 4.86
CA VAL A 102 -8.20 6.46 5.79
C VAL A 102 -8.72 7.89 5.94
N ARG A 103 -7.82 8.86 6.11
CA ARG A 103 -8.19 10.27 6.30
C ARG A 103 -8.91 10.87 5.09
N ILE A 104 -8.52 10.47 3.89
CA ILE A 104 -9.15 10.93 2.64
C ILE A 104 -10.46 10.17 2.39
N GLY A 105 -10.62 8.97 2.96
CA GLY A 105 -11.80 8.13 2.78
C GLY A 105 -11.73 7.22 1.54
N ILE A 106 -10.53 6.91 1.06
CA ILE A 106 -10.34 6.05 -0.13
C ILE A 106 -10.51 4.58 0.27
N GLY A 107 -11.72 4.05 0.10
CA GLY A 107 -12.06 2.69 0.56
C GLY A 107 -11.21 1.57 -0.08
N PRO A 108 -11.09 0.41 0.60
CA PRO A 108 -10.40 -0.79 0.09
C PRO A 108 -10.78 -1.18 -1.35
N GLN A 109 -12.04 -0.98 -1.75
CA GLN A 109 -12.50 -1.30 -3.11
C GLN A 109 -11.76 -0.52 -4.22
N HIS A 110 -11.16 0.62 -3.89
CA HIS A 110 -10.37 1.43 -4.82
C HIS A 110 -8.88 1.08 -4.74
N VAL A 111 -8.38 0.85 -3.53
CA VAL A 111 -6.95 0.57 -3.27
C VAL A 111 -6.52 -0.77 -3.86
N VAL A 112 -7.29 -1.85 -3.63
CA VAL A 112 -6.92 -3.21 -4.04
C VAL A 112 -6.76 -3.32 -5.57
N PRO A 113 -7.72 -2.86 -6.40
CA PRO A 113 -7.56 -2.92 -7.86
C PRO A 113 -6.49 -1.97 -8.40
N ALA A 114 -6.27 -0.84 -7.73
CA ALA A 114 -5.21 0.09 -8.12
C ALA A 114 -3.83 -0.54 -7.89
N MET A 115 -3.61 -1.22 -6.76
CA MET A 115 -2.39 -1.99 -6.51
C MET A 115 -2.22 -3.13 -7.54
N ALA A 116 -3.30 -3.86 -7.85
CA ALA A 116 -3.27 -4.91 -8.87
C ALA A 116 -2.88 -4.37 -10.27
N THR A 117 -3.29 -3.14 -10.59
CA THR A 117 -2.87 -2.45 -11.82
C THR A 117 -1.37 -2.19 -11.82
N VAL A 118 -0.80 -1.68 -10.72
CA VAL A 118 0.66 -1.46 -10.61
C VAL A 118 1.44 -2.76 -10.81
N ILE A 119 1.06 -3.84 -10.11
CA ILE A 119 1.73 -5.14 -10.23
C ILE A 119 1.64 -5.67 -11.67
N ARG A 120 0.47 -5.55 -12.30
CA ARG A 120 0.27 -6.02 -13.68
C ARG A 120 1.16 -5.26 -14.67
N GLU A 121 1.10 -3.93 -14.66
CA GLU A 121 1.84 -3.11 -15.63
C GLU A 121 3.36 -3.20 -15.40
N ALA A 122 3.81 -3.20 -14.15
CA ALA A 122 5.21 -3.41 -13.84
C ALA A 122 5.70 -4.81 -14.26
N GLY A 123 4.88 -5.84 -14.08
CA GLY A 123 5.18 -7.19 -14.56
C GLY A 123 5.26 -7.29 -16.08
N TYR A 124 4.37 -6.61 -16.81
CA TYR A 124 4.47 -6.50 -18.27
C TYR A 124 5.75 -5.78 -18.69
N ARG A 125 6.09 -4.69 -18.00
CA ARG A 125 7.31 -3.94 -18.28
C ARG A 125 8.57 -4.76 -17.99
N ALA A 126 8.62 -5.47 -16.87
CA ALA A 126 9.70 -6.37 -16.50
C ALA A 126 9.97 -7.41 -17.60
N LYS A 127 8.90 -8.08 -18.07
CA LYS A 127 8.98 -9.05 -19.15
C LYS A 127 9.50 -8.45 -20.46
N LYS A 128 9.02 -7.26 -20.82
CA LYS A 128 9.45 -6.55 -22.04
C LYS A 128 10.94 -6.18 -21.98
N ASP A 129 11.42 -5.78 -20.81
CA ASP A 129 12.80 -5.38 -20.57
C ASP A 129 13.73 -6.59 -20.31
N GLY A 130 13.22 -7.82 -20.42
CA GLY A 130 14.00 -9.05 -20.22
C GLY A 130 14.42 -9.31 -18.77
N LYS A 131 13.70 -8.72 -17.80
CA LYS A 131 13.90 -9.00 -16.38
C LYS A 131 13.41 -10.40 -16.03
N SER A 132 13.95 -10.95 -14.96
CA SER A 132 13.58 -12.29 -14.50
C SER A 132 12.14 -12.30 -13.95
N GLU A 133 11.47 -13.46 -13.92
CA GLU A 133 10.13 -13.50 -13.31
C GLU A 133 10.20 -13.26 -11.79
N GLU A 134 11.33 -13.57 -11.16
CA GLU A 134 11.55 -13.35 -9.73
C GLU A 134 11.41 -11.88 -9.31
N ILE A 135 11.72 -10.90 -10.18
CA ILE A 135 11.52 -9.48 -9.82
C ILE A 135 10.03 -9.16 -9.68
N LYS A 136 9.19 -9.72 -10.54
CA LYS A 136 7.74 -9.53 -10.49
C LYS A 136 7.16 -10.17 -9.24
N GLU A 137 7.65 -11.35 -8.85
CA GLU A 137 7.25 -12.04 -7.63
C GLU A 137 7.67 -11.23 -6.39
N ALA A 138 8.90 -10.71 -6.34
CA ALA A 138 9.38 -9.85 -5.25
C ALA A 138 8.55 -8.56 -5.14
N MET A 139 8.27 -7.91 -6.28
CA MET A 139 7.41 -6.72 -6.35
C MET A 139 5.98 -7.02 -5.86
N SER A 140 5.41 -8.16 -6.26
CA SER A 140 4.10 -8.59 -5.80
C SER A 140 4.07 -8.78 -4.27
N ARG A 141 5.09 -9.43 -3.70
CA ARG A 141 5.21 -9.63 -2.24
C ARG A 141 5.26 -8.30 -1.49
N ILE A 142 6.10 -7.36 -1.91
CA ILE A 142 6.18 -6.05 -1.23
C ILE A 142 4.90 -5.21 -1.42
N CYS A 143 4.25 -5.28 -2.58
CA CYS A 143 2.95 -4.64 -2.78
C CYS A 143 1.85 -5.22 -1.87
N MET A 144 1.87 -6.52 -1.59
CA MET A 144 0.93 -7.14 -0.64
C MET A 144 1.17 -6.69 0.80
N ILE A 145 2.43 -6.43 1.18
CA ILE A 145 2.77 -5.82 2.46
C ILE A 145 2.18 -4.41 2.54
N ASP A 146 2.42 -3.58 1.51
CA ASP A 146 1.92 -2.20 1.47
C ASP A 146 0.38 -2.15 1.53
N LEU A 147 -0.30 -3.07 0.83
CA LEU A 147 -1.76 -3.21 0.92
C LEU A 147 -2.21 -3.58 2.34
N ALA A 148 -1.52 -4.53 3.00
CA ALA A 148 -1.85 -4.91 4.37
C ALA A 148 -1.66 -3.77 5.37
N PHE A 149 -0.69 -2.86 5.18
CA PHE A 149 -0.58 -1.63 5.98
C PHE A 149 -1.78 -0.70 5.82
N ILE A 150 -2.27 -0.53 4.59
CA ILE A 150 -3.44 0.32 4.31
C ILE A 150 -4.69 -0.28 4.96
N GLU A 151 -4.94 -1.57 4.76
CA GLU A 151 -6.09 -2.28 5.35
C GLU A 151 -6.04 -2.25 6.89
N GLN A 152 -4.86 -2.48 7.47
CA GLN A 152 -4.68 -2.44 8.91
C GLN A 152 -4.94 -1.04 9.49
N ALA A 153 -4.56 0.02 8.76
CA ALA A 153 -4.89 1.39 9.14
C ALA A 153 -6.40 1.62 9.17
N TYR A 154 -7.15 1.09 8.19
CA TYR A 154 -8.62 1.17 8.19
C TYR A 154 -9.24 0.51 9.40
N VAL A 155 -8.85 -0.74 9.69
CA VAL A 155 -9.37 -1.50 10.84
C VAL A 155 -9.07 -0.76 12.15
N GLU A 156 -7.84 -0.28 12.29
CA GLU A 156 -7.41 0.32 13.54
C GLU A 156 -8.01 1.71 13.76
N VAL A 157 -7.93 2.60 12.77
CA VAL A 157 -8.44 3.97 12.91
C VAL A 157 -9.96 3.96 13.10
N SER A 158 -10.68 3.13 12.35
CA SER A 158 -12.14 3.05 12.47
C SER A 158 -12.57 2.51 13.84
N SER A 159 -11.91 1.45 14.31
CA SER A 159 -12.21 0.91 15.64
C SER A 159 -11.87 1.89 16.75
N GLN A 160 -10.70 2.54 16.70
CA GLN A 160 -10.30 3.53 17.70
C GLN A 160 -11.22 4.75 17.71
N ALA A 161 -11.68 5.22 16.55
CA ALA A 161 -12.63 6.33 16.47
C ALA A 161 -13.94 5.98 17.18
N VAL A 162 -14.51 4.79 16.93
CA VAL A 162 -15.74 4.33 17.60
C VAL A 162 -15.53 4.18 19.10
N LEU A 163 -14.45 3.51 19.53
CA LEU A 163 -14.17 3.31 20.96
C LEU A 163 -14.01 4.63 21.70
N ARG A 164 -13.33 5.62 21.09
CA ARG A 164 -13.12 6.95 21.67
C ARG A 164 -14.43 7.73 21.80
N GLU A 165 -15.27 7.68 20.77
CA GLU A 165 -16.53 8.44 20.74
C GLU A 165 -17.59 7.83 21.66
N THR A 166 -17.67 6.50 21.71
CA THR A 166 -18.73 5.78 22.46
C THR A 166 -18.35 5.41 23.88
N GLY A 167 -17.05 5.39 24.21
CA GLY A 167 -16.54 4.85 25.47
C GLY A 167 -16.67 3.33 25.60
N TRP A 168 -16.98 2.61 24.51
CA TRP A 168 -17.05 1.15 24.54
C TRP A 168 -15.70 0.52 24.88
N SER A 169 -15.74 -0.63 25.55
CA SER A 169 -14.54 -1.45 25.70
C SER A 169 -14.22 -2.18 24.40
N GLU A 170 -12.93 -2.42 24.15
CA GLU A 170 -12.47 -3.19 22.99
C GLU A 170 -13.11 -4.60 22.94
N GLY A 171 -13.30 -5.22 24.11
CA GLY A 171 -13.97 -6.52 24.23
C GLY A 171 -15.46 -6.48 23.83
N LEU A 172 -16.18 -5.41 24.15
CA LEU A 172 -17.56 -5.23 23.69
C LEU A 172 -17.61 -5.04 22.17
N PHE A 173 -16.78 -4.15 21.64
CA PHE A 173 -16.73 -3.85 20.21
C PHE A 173 -16.44 -5.12 19.37
N ARG A 174 -15.46 -5.94 19.78
CA ARG A 174 -15.16 -7.21 19.12
C ARG A 174 -16.35 -8.19 19.11
N ARG A 175 -17.12 -8.27 20.21
CA ARG A 175 -18.33 -9.10 20.26
C ARG A 175 -19.41 -8.58 19.32
N LEU A 176 -19.61 -7.25 19.25
CA LEU A 176 -20.59 -6.65 18.35
C LEU A 176 -20.27 -6.93 16.88
N ILE A 177 -18.99 -6.82 16.48
CA ILE A 177 -18.56 -7.21 15.13
C ILE A 177 -18.88 -8.69 14.86
N ALA A 178 -18.50 -9.59 15.77
CA ALA A 178 -18.72 -11.02 15.59
C ALA A 178 -20.22 -11.38 15.49
N THR A 179 -21.06 -10.81 16.36
CA THR A 179 -22.51 -11.03 16.32
C THR A 179 -23.15 -10.42 15.08
N GLY A 180 -22.71 -9.22 14.67
CA GLY A 180 -23.18 -8.57 13.45
C GLY A 180 -22.84 -9.38 12.20
N ALA A 181 -21.61 -9.90 12.11
CA ALA A 181 -21.17 -10.76 11.00
C ALA A 181 -21.96 -12.07 10.91
N ASN A 182 -22.37 -12.65 12.03
CA ASN A 182 -23.25 -13.84 12.04
C ASN A 182 -24.69 -13.55 11.57
N SER A 183 -25.07 -12.27 11.47
CA SER A 183 -26.45 -11.84 11.17
C SER A 183 -26.61 -11.26 9.76
N MET A 184 -25.52 -11.20 8.98
CA MET A 184 -25.50 -10.78 7.57
C MET A 184 -25.37 -12.01 6.67
#